data_AF-A0AAE3GT08-F1
#
_entry.id   AF-A0AAE3GT08-F1
#
_cell.length_a   1.000
_cell.length_b   1.000
_cell.length_c   1.000
_cell.angle_alpha   90.00
_cell.angle_beta   90.00
_cell.angle_gamma   90.00
#
_symmetry.space_group_name_H-M   'P 1'
#
loop_
_entity.id
_entity.type
_entity.pdbx_description
1 polymer ?
#
loop_
_entity_poly.entity_id
_entity_poly.type
_entity_poly.pdbx_seq_one_letter_code
_entity_poly.pdbx_strand_id
1 'polypeptide(L)' 'MINPEKHRVEIYRLGEEVVILGDGDILSVPDLLPGWEVAVSDLWPLEF' A
#
# COMPACT_ATOMS: atom_id res chain seq x y z
N MET A 1 2.58 3.54 6.62
CA MET A 1 2.40 4.99 6.36
C MET A 1 1.78 5.15 4.99
N ILE A 2 0.84 6.08 4.81
CA ILE A 2 0.21 6.38 3.52
C ILE A 2 0.59 7.81 3.16
N ASN A 3 1.09 8.03 1.94
CA ASN A 3 1.48 9.34 1.43
C ASN A 3 0.72 9.63 0.12
N PRO A 4 -0.42 10.34 0.20
CA PRO A 4 -1.23 10.70 -0.96
C PRO A 4 -0.49 11.57 -1.98
N GLU A 5 0.28 12.56 -1.55
CA GLU A 5 1.00 13.48 -2.46
C GLU A 5 2.03 12.76 -3.36
N LYS A 6 2.47 11.57 -2.95
CA LYS A 6 3.45 10.76 -3.68
C LYS A 6 2.86 9.46 -4.22
N HIS A 7 1.55 9.26 -4.08
CA HIS A 7 0.86 8.00 -4.36
C HIS A 7 1.63 6.78 -3.85
N ARG A 8 2.01 6.80 -2.58
CA ARG A 8 2.91 5.82 -1.99
C ARG A 8 2.40 5.27 -0.68
N VAL A 9 2.52 3.96 -0.51
CA VAL A 9 2.25 3.25 0.74
C VAL A 9 3.55 2.62 1.22
N GLU A 10 3.83 2.76 2.51
CA GLU A 10 4.99 2.17 3.15
C GLU A 10 4.54 1.21 4.26
N ILE A 11 4.94 -0.04 4.14
CA ILE A 11 4.60 -1.11 5.07
C ILE A 11 5.78 -1.31 6.01
N TYR A 12 5.48 -1.23 7.30
CA TYR A 12 6.44 -1.40 8.37
C TYR A 12 6.08 -2.67 9.13
N ARG A 13 7.02 -3.61 9.19
CA ARG A 13 6.89 -4.85 9.93
C ARG A 13 8.05 -4.98 10.90
N LEU A 14 7.80 -5.61 12.04
CA LEU A 14 8.80 -5.74 13.08
C LEU A 14 9.93 -6.67 12.60
N GLY A 15 11.15 -6.12 12.50
CA GLY A 15 12.33 -6.90 12.09
C GLY A 15 12.49 -7.08 10.58
N GLU A 16 11.64 -6.44 9.77
CA GLU A 16 11.76 -6.44 8.30
C GLU A 16 12.11 -5.03 7.80
N GLU A 17 12.68 -4.97 6.60
CA GLU A 17 12.88 -3.70 5.90
C GLU A 17 11.53 -3.10 5.47
N VAL A 18 11.50 -1.77 5.34
CA VAL A 18 10.29 -1.06 4.90
C VAL A 18 10.00 -1.41 3.45
N VAL A 19 8.80 -1.94 3.20
CA VAL A 19 8.32 -2.20 1.84
C VAL A 19 7.60 -0.97 1.35
N ILE A 20 8.05 -0.44 0.21
CA ILE A 20 7.46 0.74 -0.43
C ILE A 20 6.67 0.28 -1.65
N LEU A 21 5.38 0.60 -1.68
CA LEU A 21 4.47 0.32 -2.79
C LEU A 21 4.01 1.65 -3.42
N GLY A 22 3.91 1.68 -4.73
CA GLY A 22 3.40 2.81 -5.50
C GLY A 22 2.26 2.40 -6.43
N ASP A 23 1.88 3.30 -7.32
CA ASP A 23 0.85 3.02 -8.33
C ASP A 23 1.24 1.82 -9.21
N GLY A 24 0.29 0.90 -9.39
CA GLY A 24 0.51 -0.37 -10.10
C GLY A 24 0.86 -1.54 -9.18
N ASP A 25 1.23 -1.29 -7.93
CA ASP A 25 1.43 -2.34 -6.93
C ASP A 25 0.11 -2.73 -6.25
N ILE A 26 0.09 -3.95 -5.69
CA ILE A 26 -1.02 -4.46 -4.88
C ILE A 26 -0.60 -4.45 -3.41
N LEU A 27 -1.36 -3.72 -2.60
CA LEU A 27 -1.25 -3.79 -1.16
C LEU A 27 -1.97 -5.04 -0.66
N SER A 28 -1.22 -5.92 0.01
CA SER A 28 -1.75 -7.09 0.72
C SER A 28 -1.16 -7.14 2.12
N VAL A 29 -1.98 -7.60 3.08
CA VAL A 29 -1.56 -7.73 4.49
C VAL A 29 -1.99 -9.10 5.02
N PRO A 30 -1.35 -10.19 4.55
CA PRO A 30 -1.80 -11.55 4.84
C PRO A 30 -1.78 -11.89 6.34
N ASP A 31 -0.89 -11.25 7.11
CA ASP A 31 -0.74 -11.48 8.54
C ASP A 31 -1.90 -10.93 9.38
N LEU A 32 -2.60 -9.91 8.87
CA LEU A 32 -3.74 -9.26 9.55
C LEU A 32 -5.07 -9.56 8.87
N LEU A 33 -5.09 -9.60 7.53
CA LEU A 33 -6.27 -9.78 6.69
C LEU A 33 -5.95 -10.78 5.57
N PRO A 34 -6.12 -12.10 5.83
CA PRO A 34 -5.85 -13.13 4.84
C PRO A 34 -6.78 -13.00 3.62
N GLY A 35 -6.20 -12.98 2.42
CA GLY A 35 -6.95 -12.91 1.16
C GLY A 35 -7.49 -11.52 0.80
N TRP A 36 -7.14 -10.49 1.56
CA TRP A 36 -7.44 -9.11 1.20
C TRP A 36 -6.32 -8.51 0.34
N GLU A 37 -6.72 -7.92 -0.79
CA GLU A 37 -5.85 -7.28 -1.77
C GLU A 37 -6.53 -6.00 -2.26
N VAL A 38 -5.75 -4.92 -2.41
CA VAL A 38 -6.21 -3.67 -3.03
C VAL A 38 -5.10 -3.10 -3.91
N ALA A 39 -5.44 -2.59 -5.09
CA ALA A 39 -4.47 -1.87 -5.89
C ALA A 39 -4.14 -0.53 -5.19
N VAL A 40 -2.86 -0.16 -5.11
CA VAL A 40 -2.46 1.10 -4.48
C VAL A 40 -3.08 2.30 -5.18
N SER A 41 -3.27 2.22 -6.50
CA SER A 41 -3.95 3.26 -7.29
C SER A 41 -5.39 3.52 -6.84
N ASP A 42 -6.07 2.52 -6.26
CA ASP A 42 -7.46 2.65 -5.81
C ASP A 42 -7.57 3.37 -4.47
N LEU A 43 -6.44 3.61 -3.78
CA LEU A 43 -6.39 4.33 -2.51
C LEU A 43 -6.50 5.85 -2.69
N TRP A 44 -6.31 6.34 -3.91
CA TRP A 44 -6.28 7.77 -4.23
C TRP A 44 -7.56 8.20 -4.91
N PRO A 45 -8.03 9.45 -4.68
CA PRO A 45 -9.12 9.99 -5.46
C PRO A 45 -8.71 10.10 -6.94
N LEU A 46 -9.64 9.80 -7.84
CA LEU A 46 -9.46 10.05 -9.27
C LEU A 46 -9.36 11.58 -9.47
N GLU A 47 -8.23 12.06 -9.97
CA GLU A 47 -8.11 13.44 -10.43
C GLU A 47 -8.86 13.58 -11.76
N PHE A 48 -9.80 14.54 -11.83
CA PHE A 48 -10.63 14.85 -12.99
C PHE A 48 -10.26 16.22 -13.58
#